data_AF-A0A2T7NXS8-F1
#
_entry.id   AF-A0A2T7NXS8-F1
#
_cell.length_a   1.000
_cell.length_b   1.000
_cell.length_c   1.000
_cell.angle_alpha   90.00
_cell.angle_beta   90.00
_cell.angle_gamma   90.00
#
_symmetry.space_group_name_H-M   'P 1'
#
loop_
_entity.id
_entity.type
_entity.pdbx_description
1 polymer ?
#
loop_
_entity_poly.entity_id
_entity_poly.type
_entity_poly.pdbx_seq_one_letter_code
_entity_poly.pdbx_strand_id
1 'polypeptide(L)'
;MKEGKAQRVDRVQLQERLFERWRSLRGRSAADCVRVYLAVARKWQFFGATIYCAKMLATPDEEDVWLAVQEDGVSVLDFISMRGNECRYPPELWAIPRRTAS
;
A
#
# COMPACT_ATOMS: atom_id res chain seq x y z
N MET A 1 -12.61 -24.95 -21.66
CA MET A 1 -13.09 -23.65 -22.19
C MET A 1 -14.25 -23.11 -21.35
N LYS A 2 -14.04 -22.55 -20.14
CA LYS A 2 -15.11 -21.83 -19.38
C LYS A 2 -14.63 -20.62 -18.57
N GLU A 3 -13.40 -20.15 -18.72
CA GLU A 3 -12.88 -19.02 -17.92
C GLU A 3 -13.25 -17.62 -18.46
N GLY A 4 -13.74 -17.51 -19.70
CA GLY A 4 -14.00 -16.21 -20.34
C GLY A 4 -15.25 -15.45 -19.90
N LYS A 5 -16.14 -16.04 -19.08
CA LYS A 5 -17.41 -15.38 -18.68
C LYS A 5 -17.37 -14.75 -17.29
N ALA A 6 -16.56 -15.26 -16.36
CA ALA A 6 -16.46 -14.72 -15.00
C ALA A 6 -15.78 -13.33 -14.98
N GLN A 7 -14.67 -13.18 -15.71
CA GLN A 7 -13.93 -11.92 -15.82
C GLN A 7 -14.76 -10.75 -16.37
N ARG A 8 -15.69 -11.03 -17.29
CA ARG A 8 -16.52 -10.00 -17.94
C ARG A 8 -17.63 -9.48 -17.03
N VAL A 9 -18.18 -10.34 -16.19
CA VAL A 9 -19.20 -9.96 -15.19
C VAL A 9 -18.58 -9.08 -14.10
N ASP A 10 -17.36 -9.41 -13.67
CA ASP A 10 -16.61 -8.62 -12.68
C ASP A 10 -16.34 -7.18 -13.14
N ARG A 11 -15.94 -6.98 -14.40
CA ARG A 11 -15.61 -5.64 -14.90
C ARG A 11 -16.83 -4.73 -14.94
N VAL A 12 -17.99 -5.24 -15.37
CA VAL A 12 -19.23 -4.46 -15.44
C VAL A 12 -19.71 -4.10 -14.04
N GLN A 13 -19.72 -5.05 -13.11
CA GLN A 13 -20.09 -4.81 -11.71
C GLN A 13 -19.13 -3.81 -11.02
N LEU A 14 -17.82 -3.92 -11.29
CA LEU A 14 -16.84 -2.94 -10.79
C LEU A 14 -17.13 -1.53 -11.33
N GLN A 15 -17.41 -1.40 -12.63
CA GLN A 15 -17.75 -0.12 -13.23
C GLN A 15 -19.02 0.47 -12.61
N GLU A 16 -20.07 -0.32 -12.42
CA GLU A 16 -21.31 0.14 -11.78
C GLU A 16 -21.06 0.65 -10.35
N ARG A 17 -20.32 -0.12 -9.54
CA ARG A 17 -19.95 0.30 -8.18
C ARG A 17 -19.12 1.58 -8.14
N LEU A 18 -18.21 1.74 -9.09
CA LEU A 18 -17.42 2.98 -9.25
C LEU A 18 -18.32 4.15 -9.64
N PHE A 19 -19.25 3.95 -10.57
CA PHE A 19 -20.21 4.97 -10.98
C PHE A 19 -21.15 5.39 -9.86
N GLU A 20 -21.64 4.45 -9.06
CA GLU A 20 -22.46 4.73 -7.88
C GLU A 20 -21.70 5.58 -6.86
N ARG A 21 -20.46 5.17 -6.53
CA ARG A 21 -19.57 5.95 -5.65
C ARG A 21 -19.29 7.34 -6.22
N TRP A 22 -18.99 7.46 -7.50
CA TRP A 22 -18.77 8.74 -8.18
C TRP A 22 -20.01 9.65 -8.14
N ARG A 23 -21.20 9.10 -8.40
CA ARG A 23 -22.47 9.84 -8.31
C ARG A 23 -22.73 10.33 -6.89
N SER A 24 -22.40 9.55 -5.86
CA SER A 24 -22.55 9.97 -4.45
C SER A 24 -21.66 11.14 -4.02
N LEU A 25 -20.64 11.47 -4.82
CA LEU A 25 -19.76 12.61 -4.60
C LEU A 25 -20.29 13.90 -5.26
N ARG A 26 -21.28 13.82 -6.16
CA ARG A 26 -21.87 15.02 -6.77
C ARG A 26 -22.51 15.90 -5.71
N GLY A 27 -22.30 17.21 -5.81
CA GLY A 27 -22.82 18.20 -4.87
C GLY A 27 -21.97 18.39 -3.60
N ARG A 28 -20.87 17.66 -3.45
CA ARG A 28 -19.90 17.89 -2.37
C ARG A 28 -18.90 18.99 -2.76
N SER A 29 -18.44 19.74 -1.77
CA SER A 29 -17.36 20.71 -1.98
C SER A 29 -16.02 20.00 -2.24
N ALA A 30 -15.05 20.70 -2.83
CA ALA A 30 -13.70 20.17 -3.02
C ALA A 30 -13.08 19.73 -1.67
N ALA A 31 -13.29 20.50 -0.60
CA ALA A 31 -12.80 20.16 0.74
C ALA A 31 -13.44 18.87 1.28
N ASP A 32 -14.74 18.64 1.03
CA ASP A 32 -15.41 17.39 1.39
C ASP A 32 -14.86 16.19 0.62
N CYS A 33 -14.60 16.35 -0.67
CA CYS A 33 -14.00 15.30 -1.48
C CYS A 33 -12.59 14.94 -0.98
N VAL A 34 -11.78 15.93 -0.61
CA VAL A 34 -10.46 15.71 0.00
C VAL A 34 -10.59 14.98 1.34
N ARG A 35 -11.54 15.37 2.21
CA ARG A 35 -11.80 14.68 3.47
C ARG A 35 -12.17 13.21 3.27
N VAL A 36 -13.07 12.92 2.32
CA VAL A 36 -13.46 11.54 1.98
C VAL A 36 -12.27 10.75 1.45
N TYR A 37 -11.48 11.34 0.55
CA TYR A 37 -10.28 10.70 0.01
C TYR A 37 -9.29 10.35 1.14
N LEU A 38 -8.94 11.34 1.97
CA LEU A 38 -8.01 11.14 3.08
C LEU A 38 -8.55 10.12 4.10
N ALA A 39 -9.86 10.09 4.37
CA ALA A 39 -10.46 9.12 5.28
C ALA A 39 -10.32 7.68 4.77
N VAL A 40 -10.41 7.46 3.45
CA VAL A 40 -10.17 6.14 2.85
C VAL A 40 -8.69 5.84 2.80
N ALA A 41 -7.86 6.79 2.37
CA ALA A 41 -6.42 6.62 2.23
C ALA A 41 -5.77 6.30 3.58
N ARG A 42 -6.21 6.92 4.67
CA ARG A 42 -5.75 6.64 6.04
C ARG A 42 -6.07 5.23 6.56
N LYS A 43 -7.00 4.50 5.95
CA LYS A 43 -7.26 3.09 6.30
C LYS A 43 -6.16 2.16 5.80
N TRP A 44 -5.38 2.61 4.83
CA TRP A 44 -4.25 1.86 4.35
C TRP A 44 -3.11 1.95 5.38
N GLN A 45 -2.60 0.79 5.78
CA GLN A 45 -1.59 0.68 6.85
C GLN A 45 -0.28 1.43 6.56
N PHE A 46 0.02 1.69 5.28
CA PHE A 46 1.22 2.42 4.85
C PHE A 46 0.91 3.85 4.38
N PHE A 47 -0.21 4.43 4.82
CA PHE A 47 -0.53 5.82 4.48
C PHE A 47 0.55 6.77 4.98
N GLY A 48 1.10 7.60 4.08
CA GLY A 48 2.21 8.50 4.38
C GLY A 48 3.59 7.85 4.33
N ALA A 49 3.70 6.56 4.00
CA ALA A 49 4.98 5.91 3.76
C ALA A 49 5.56 6.33 2.40
N THR A 50 6.89 6.38 2.31
CA THR A 50 7.57 6.49 1.02
C THR A 50 7.86 5.09 0.50
N ILE A 51 7.43 4.81 -0.72
CA ILE A 51 7.51 3.46 -1.32
C ILE A 51 8.65 3.44 -2.34
N TYR A 52 9.54 2.46 -2.22
CA TYR A 52 10.64 2.23 -3.16
C TYR A 52 10.56 0.83 -3.75
N CYS A 53 10.82 0.69 -5.04
CA CYS A 53 10.99 -0.63 -5.66
C CYS A 53 12.42 -1.12 -5.38
N ALA A 54 12.55 -2.37 -4.93
CA ALA A 54 13.85 -2.97 -4.63
C ALA A 54 13.85 -4.45 -5.00
N LYS A 55 15.05 -5.02 -5.14
CA LYS A 55 15.25 -6.46 -5.29
C LYS A 55 15.69 -7.08 -3.98
N MET A 56 15.06 -8.17 -3.57
CA MET A 56 15.41 -8.88 -2.36
C MET A 56 16.59 -9.81 -2.62
N LEU A 57 17.79 -9.41 -2.20
CA LEU A 57 19.02 -10.19 -2.36
C LEU A 57 19.15 -11.36 -1.36
N ALA A 58 18.26 -11.43 -0.37
CA ALA A 58 18.25 -12.49 0.64
C ALA A 58 17.61 -13.80 0.13
N THR A 59 16.87 -13.75 -0.98
CA THR A 59 16.24 -14.91 -1.60
C THR A 59 16.99 -15.30 -2.88
N PRO A 60 17.08 -16.60 -3.19
CA PRO A 60 17.81 -17.09 -4.37
C PRO A 60 17.19 -16.62 -5.70
N ASP A 61 15.91 -16.24 -5.70
CA ASP A 61 15.16 -15.89 -6.90
C ASP A 61 15.10 -14.38 -7.20
N GLU A 62 15.90 -13.54 -6.51
CA GLU A 62 15.94 -12.07 -6.68
C GLU A 62 14.55 -11.45 -6.87
N GLU A 63 13.65 -11.67 -5.92
CA GLU A 63 12.27 -11.20 -6.06
C GLU A 63 12.20 -9.67 -5.97
N ASP A 64 11.45 -9.06 -6.89
CA ASP A 64 11.07 -7.66 -6.77
C ASP A 64 10.16 -7.50 -5.55
N VAL A 65 10.39 -6.45 -4.77
CA VAL A 65 9.63 -6.11 -3.56
C VAL A 65 9.43 -4.60 -3.47
N TRP A 66 8.41 -4.18 -2.73
CA TRP A 66 8.24 -2.77 -2.37
C TRP A 66 8.73 -2.53 -0.94
N LEU A 67 9.51 -1.48 -0.73
CA LEU A 67 9.94 -1.03 0.58
C LEU A 67 9.07 0.17 0.99
N ALA A 68 8.25 0.00 2.02
CA ALA A 68 7.51 1.08 2.64
C ALA A 68 8.32 1.65 3.83
N VAL A 69 8.83 2.86 3.67
CA VAL A 69 9.60 3.56 4.70
C VAL A 69 8.67 4.51 5.45
N GLN A 70 8.55 4.31 6.75
CA GLN A 70 7.78 5.12 7.70
C GLN A 70 8.69 5.64 8.81
N GLU A 71 8.22 6.62 9.58
CA GLU A 71 8.96 7.17 10.72
C GLU A 71 9.21 6.12 11.81
N ASP A 72 8.28 5.18 11.96
CA ASP A 72 8.30 4.12 12.96
C ASP A 72 9.00 2.83 12.49
N GLY A 73 9.48 2.78 11.24
CA GLY A 73 10.23 1.64 10.71
C GLY A 73 10.10 1.42 9.21
N VAL A 74 10.69 0.32 8.74
CA VAL A 74 10.63 -0.11 7.33
C VAL A 74 9.85 -1.41 7.23
N SER A 75 8.90 -1.47 6.31
CA SER A 75 8.12 -2.67 6.01
C SER A 75 8.37 -3.11 4.57
N VAL A 76 8.50 -4.42 4.37
CA VAL A 76 8.65 -5.01 3.03
C VAL A 76 7.28 -5.48 2.55
N LEU A 77 6.91 -5.13 1.33
CA LEU A 77 5.65 -5.51 0.72
C LEU A 77 5.89 -6.40 -0.49
N ASP A 78 4.98 -7.33 -0.69
CA ASP A 78 4.92 -8.14 -1.90
C ASP A 78 4.70 -7.24 -3.14
N PHE A 79 5.41 -7.55 -4.24
CA PHE A 79 5.42 -6.71 -5.43
C PHE A 79 4.05 -6.60 -6.12
N ILE A 80 3.28 -7.68 -6.13
CA ILE A 80 1.99 -7.75 -6.84
C ILE A 80 0.85 -7.29 -5.93
N SER A 81 0.79 -7.80 -4.71
CA SER A 81 -0.34 -7.56 -3.80
C SER A 81 -0.18 -6.30 -2.95
N MET A 82 1.02 -5.71 -2.87
CA MET A 82 1.35 -4.56 -2.01
C MET A 82 0.92 -4.76 -0.54
N ARG A 83 0.87 -6.02 -0.10
CA ARG A 83 0.59 -6.38 1.29
C ARG A 83 1.90 -6.48 2.04
N GLY A 84 1.93 -5.94 3.25
CA GLY A 84 3.09 -6.10 4.12
C GLY A 84 3.29 -7.56 4.48
N ASN A 85 4.54 -8.02 4.42
CA ASN A 85 4.93 -9.20 5.17
C ASN A 85 4.98 -8.84 6.67
N GLU A 86 4.91 -9.84 7.56
CA GLU A 86 4.96 -9.62 9.01
C GLU A 86 6.27 -8.95 9.49
N CYS A 87 7.26 -8.79 8.61
CA CYS A 87 8.57 -8.22 8.90
C CYS A 87 8.53 -6.69 8.83
N ARG A 88 8.29 -6.05 9.98
CA ARG A 88 8.56 -4.63 10.20
C ARG A 88 9.90 -4.50 10.92
N TYR A 89 10.83 -3.75 10.32
CA TYR A 89 12.12 -3.43 10.91
C TYR A 89 12.02 -2.11 11.68
N PRO A 90 11.95 -2.13 13.02
CA PRO A 90 11.95 -0.91 13.81
C PRO A 90 13.31 -0.20 13.70
N PRO A 91 13.35 1.13 13.87
CA PRO A 91 14.54 1.93 13.69
C PRO A 91 15.69 1.58 14.65
N GLU A 92 15.35 0.92 15.75
CA GLU A 92 16.21 0.60 16.88
C GLU A 92 17.17 -0.57 16.55
N LEU A 93 16.81 -1.42 15.59
CA LEU A 93 17.64 -2.56 15.18
C LEU A 93 18.80 -2.17 14.25
N TRP A 94 18.71 -1.01 13.57
CA TRP A 94 19.80 -0.47 12.76
C TRP A 94 20.49 0.73 13.40
N ALA A 95 20.01 1.18 14.57
CA ALA A 95 20.68 2.20 15.35
C ALA A 95 22.07 1.71 15.75
N ILE A 96 23.09 2.21 15.06
CA ILE A 96 24.50 1.94 15.37
C ILE A 96 24.70 2.28 16.85
N PRO A 97 25.23 1.36 17.69
CA PRO A 97 25.44 1.65 19.10
C PRO A 97 26.24 2.93 19.22
N ARG A 98 25.64 3.97 19.81
CA ARG A 98 26.38 5.19 20.13
C ARG A 98 27.44 4.75 21.12
N ARG A 99 28.70 4.74 20.66
CA ARG A 99 29.87 4.48 21.50
C ARG A 99 29.80 5.46 22.66
N THR A 100 29.34 4.98 23.83
CA THR A 100 29.36 5.75 25.07
C THR A 100 30.82 6.02 25.36
N ALA A 101 31.25 7.27 25.16
CA ALA A 101 32.57 7.72 25.58
C ALA A 101 32.54 7.86 27.11
N SER A 102 33.38 7.06 27.78
CA SER A 102 33.75 7.23 29.19
C SER A 102 34.79 8.34 29.34
#